data_AF-A0A5N8Z5X1-F1
#
_entry.id   AF-A0A5N8Z5X1-F1
#
_cell.length_a   1.000
_cell.length_b   1.000
_cell.length_c   1.000
_cell.angle_alpha   90.00
_cell.angle_beta   90.00
_cell.angle_gamma   90.00
#
_symmetry.space_group_name_H-M   'P 1'
#
loop_
_entity.id
_entity.type
_entity.pdbx_description
1 polymer ?
#
loop_
_entity_poly.entity_id
_entity_poly.type
_entity_poly.pdbx_seq_one_letter_code
_entity_poly.pdbx_strand_id
1 'polypeptide(L)' 'GFDARVFVRKAAEIIGGGGGGRPELAQAGGKLPEMIDLAIDSIYSSIQL' A
#
# COMPACT_ATOMS: atom_id res chain seq x y z
N GLY A 1 -5.72 8.22 14.53
CA GLY A 1 -5.35 8.56 13.14
C GLY A 1 -4.81 7.32 12.46
N PHE A 2 -4.93 7.22 11.15
CA PHE A 2 -4.37 6.11 10.37
C PHE A 2 -2.84 6.25 10.23
N ASP A 3 -2.11 5.14 10.28
CA ASP A 3 -0.67 5.10 9.96
C ASP A 3 -0.50 4.66 8.50
N ALA A 4 -0.15 5.60 7.62
CA ALA A 4 0.01 5.38 6.19
C ALA A 4 0.99 4.23 5.88
N ARG A 5 2.00 3.99 6.73
CA ARG A 5 3.01 2.94 6.51
C ARG A 5 2.40 1.54 6.54
N VAL A 6 1.33 1.33 7.31
CA VAL A 6 0.64 0.03 7.41
C VAL A 6 -0.02 -0.32 6.09
N PHE A 7 -0.78 0.62 5.51
CA PHE A 7 -1.47 0.43 4.23
C PHE A 7 -0.49 0.26 3.07
N VAL A 8 0.54 1.10 3.05
CA VAL A 8 1.54 1.11 1.98
C VAL A 8 2.40 -0.16 1.98
N ARG A 9 2.77 -0.72 3.14
CA ARG A 9 3.47 -2.02 3.20
C ARG A 9 2.63 -3.14 2.62
N LYS A 10 1.34 -3.20 2.98
CA LYS A 10 0.43 -4.23 2.47
C LYS A 10 0.27 -4.15 0.95
N ALA A 11 0.11 -2.94 0.40
CA ALA A 11 0.07 -2.74 -1.05
C ALA A 11 1.40 -3.06 -1.73
N ALA A 12 2.54 -2.71 -1.11
CA ALA A 12 3.86 -2.98 -1.66
C ALA A 12 4.14 -4.49 -1.81
N GLU A 13 3.65 -5.31 -0.87
CA GLU A 13 3.75 -6.78 -0.95
C GLU A 13 2.98 -7.34 -2.15
N ILE A 14 1.81 -6.78 -2.47
CA ILE A 14 0.98 -7.19 -3.62
C ILE A 14 1.69 -6.89 -4.95
N ILE A 15 2.34 -5.73 -5.08
CA ILE A 15 3.12 -5.37 -6.27
C ILE A 15 4.56 -5.94 -6.26
N GLY A 16 4.87 -6.86 -5.34
CA GLY A 16 6.17 -7.54 -5.29
C GLY A 16 7.34 -6.63 -4.91
N GLY A 17 7.16 -5.76 -3.93
CA GLY A 17 8.20 -4.84 -3.48
C GLY A 17 8.07 -4.39 -2.02
N GLY A 18 8.44 -3.13 -1.76
CA GLY A 18 8.54 -2.57 -0.41
C GLY A 18 8.07 -1.12 -0.36
N GLY A 19 7.98 -0.58 0.85
CA GLY A 19 7.50 0.79 1.05
C GLY A 19 7.83 1.34 2.42
N GLY A 20 7.77 2.67 2.54
CA GLY A 20 8.13 3.40 3.75
C GLY A 20 7.72 4.88 3.70
N GLY A 21 8.01 5.60 4.78
CA GLY A 21 7.65 7.01 4.93
C GLY A 21 7.34 7.35 6.38
N ARG A 22 6.47 8.34 6.57
CA ARG A 22 5.98 8.80 7.87
C ARG A 22 4.51 8.36 8.08
N PRO A 23 4.00 8.35 9.32
CA PRO A 23 2.59 8.00 9.59
C PRO A 23 1.57 8.79 8.76
N GLU A 24 1.89 10.03 8.43
CA GLU A 24 1.07 10.94 7.63
C GLU A 24 1.22 10.76 6.11
N LEU A 25 2.34 10.21 5.64
CA LEU A 25 2.64 10.02 4.22
C LEU A 25 3.65 8.90 4.00
N ALA A 26 3.27 7.89 3.22
CA ALA A 26 4.14 6.78 2.84
C ALA A 26 4.02 6.46 1.34
N GLN A 27 5.04 5.78 0.80
CA GLN A 27 5.14 5.40 -0.61
C GLN A 27 5.55 3.93 -0.76
N ALA A 28 5.02 3.26 -1.78
CA ALA A 28 5.32 1.89 -2.16
C ALA A 28 5.90 1.82 -3.58
N GLY A 29 6.71 0.80 -3.84
CA GLY A 29 7.15 0.42 -5.18
C GLY A 29 7.42 -1.08 -5.24
N GLY A 30 7.32 -1.66 -6.44
CA GLY A 30 7.52 -3.09 -6.64
C GLY A 30 7.73 -3.47 -8.09
N LYS A 31 7.97 -4.76 -8.32
CA LYS A 31 8.38 -5.31 -9.63
C LYS A 31 7.19 -5.74 -10.51
N LEU A 32 5.98 -5.76 -9.96
CA LEU A 32 4.76 -6.23 -10.64
C LEU A 32 3.80 -5.04 -10.87
N PRO A 33 4.11 -4.13 -11.82
CA PRO A 33 3.26 -2.98 -12.11
C PRO A 33 1.83 -3.37 -12.53
N GLU A 34 1.64 -4.56 -13.11
CA GLU A 34 0.34 -5.12 -13.48
C GLU A 34 -0.58 -5.41 -12.28
N MET A 35 -0.04 -5.47 -11.06
CA MET A 35 -0.80 -5.73 -9.83
C MET A 35 -1.26 -4.44 -9.13
N ILE A 36 -1.04 -3.26 -9.72
CA ILE A 36 -1.30 -1.97 -9.08
C ILE A 36 -2.78 -1.79 -8.69
N ASP A 37 -3.71 -2.21 -9.55
CA ASP A 37 -5.15 -2.07 -9.30
C ASP A 37 -5.56 -2.92 -8.09
N LEU A 38 -5.11 -4.18 -8.01
CA LEU A 38 -5.36 -5.05 -6.86
C LEU A 38 -4.79 -4.46 -5.57
N ALA A 39 -3.59 -3.88 -5.63
CA ALA A 39 -2.96 -3.26 -4.47
C ALA A 39 -3.77 -2.07 -3.94
N ILE A 40 -4.27 -1.22 -4.84
CA ILE A 40 -5.14 -0.08 -4.52
C ILE A 40 -6.47 -0.55 -3.92
N ASP A 41 -7.14 -1.52 -4.55
CA ASP A 41 -8.41 -2.09 -4.08
C ASP A 41 -8.27 -2.73 -2.69
N SER A 42 -7.14 -3.37 -2.41
CA SER A 42 -6.85 -3.96 -1.10
C SER A 42 -6.78 -2.92 0.02
N ILE A 43 -6.33 -1.69 -0.30
CA ILE A 43 -6.28 -0.58 0.65
C ILE A 43 -7.70 -0.06 0.87
N TYR A 44 -8.45 0.23 -0.20
CA TYR A 44 -9.84 0.70 -0.07
C TYR A 44 -10.70 -0.25 0.76
N SER A 45 -10.57 -1.56 0.52
CA SER A 45 -11.29 -2.59 1.27
C SER A 45 -10.89 -2.67 2.76
N SER A 46 -9.67 -2.26 3.09
CA SER A 46 -9.15 -2.29 4.48
C SER A 46 -9.55 -1.08 5.32
N ILE A 47 -10.02 -0.01 4.67
CA ILE A 47 -10.55 1.18 5.33
C ILE A 47 -12.06 0.98 5.42
N GLN A 48 -12.54 0.42 6.54
CA GLN A 48 -13.98 0.41 6.82
C GLN A 48 -14.48 1.84 7.01
N LEU A 49 -15.49 2.20 6.24
CA LEU A 49 -16.47 3.24 6.59
C LEU A 49 -17.66 2.58 7.28
#